data_AF-A0AAU6LMF3-F1
#
_entry.id   AF-A0AAU6LMF3-F1
#
_cell.length_a   1.000
_cell.length_b   1.000
_cell.length_c   1.000
_cell.angle_alpha   90.00
_cell.angle_beta   90.00
_cell.angle_gamma   90.00
#
_symmetry.space_group_name_H-M   'P 1'
#
loop_
_entity.id
_entity.type
_entity.pdbx_description
1 polymer ?
#
loop_
_entity_poly.entity_id
_entity_poly.type
_entity_poly.pdbx_seq_one_letter_code
_entity_poly.pdbx_strand_id
1 'polypeptide(L)'
;MDGRIVGRRPLDQAATLVSDISSAMLTADGLRWLAAPDRDSRLVRQLYAYLDDARIAYDRRPTVELPRGAKVRPTARINLPKRTVLVQAVGGSEQGLEHALSLVQRIERADYAFDQRLVLLRGNPQAWPADHLDLLADHAPVGFSDRMDAVTRFLKEGTPLERPVAPEP
;
A
#
# COMPACT_ATOMS: atom_id res chain seq x y z
N MET A 1 4.16 21.11 -12.64
CA MET A 1 2.82 21.71 -12.67
C MET A 1 2.48 22.12 -11.25
N ASP A 2 2.38 23.42 -10.97
CA ASP A 2 2.11 23.96 -9.63
C ASP A 2 0.67 23.64 -9.22
N GLY A 3 0.48 22.72 -8.27
CA GLY A 3 -0.83 22.22 -7.82
C GLY A 3 -1.69 23.23 -7.06
N ARG A 4 -2.06 24.35 -7.70
CA ARG A 4 -2.91 25.39 -7.10
C ARG A 4 -4.24 25.49 -7.84
N ILE A 5 -5.34 25.45 -7.09
CA ILE A 5 -6.68 25.80 -7.59
C ILE A 5 -6.92 27.27 -7.25
N VAL A 6 -7.19 28.10 -8.26
CA VAL A 6 -7.46 29.53 -8.08
C VAL A 6 -8.80 29.88 -8.70
N GLY A 7 -9.68 30.51 -7.92
CA GLY A 7 -10.97 31.02 -8.37
C GLY A 7 -11.03 32.54 -8.23
N ARG A 8 -11.71 33.22 -9.18
CA ARG A 8 -11.98 34.67 -9.12
C ARG A 8 -13.46 34.93 -9.37
N ARG A 9 -14.12 35.63 -8.45
CA ARG A 9 -15.52 36.09 -8.57
C ARG A 9 -15.71 37.47 -7.93
N PRO A 10 -16.77 38.20 -8.30
CA PRO A 10 -17.24 39.39 -7.59
C PRO A 10 -17.49 39.13 -6.09
N LEU A 11 -17.31 40.16 -5.26
CA LEU A 11 -17.33 40.08 -3.78
C LEU A 11 -18.66 39.57 -3.21
N ASP A 12 -19.78 39.88 -3.88
CA ASP A 12 -21.14 39.41 -3.55
C ASP A 12 -21.35 37.91 -3.78
N GLN A 13 -20.42 37.24 -4.48
CA GLN A 13 -20.46 35.80 -4.78
C GLN A 13 -19.36 35.02 -4.07
N ALA A 14 -18.71 35.62 -3.06
CA ALA A 14 -17.59 35.00 -2.34
C ALA A 14 -17.98 33.67 -1.66
N ALA A 15 -19.19 33.56 -1.11
CA ALA A 15 -19.67 32.32 -0.48
C ALA A 15 -19.80 31.17 -1.50
N THR A 16 -20.31 31.46 -2.70
CA THR A 16 -20.42 30.49 -3.79
C THR A 16 -19.04 30.09 -4.30
N LEU A 17 -18.11 31.04 -4.40
CA LEU A 17 -16.72 30.75 -4.79
C LEU A 17 -16.01 29.83 -3.79
N VAL A 18 -16.22 30.03 -2.49
CA VAL A 18 -15.65 29.16 -1.45
C VAL A 18 -16.23 27.75 -1.59
N SER A 19 -17.55 27.62 -1.77
CA SER A 19 -18.20 26.33 -1.97
C SER A 19 -17.65 25.61 -3.21
N ASP A 20 -17.51 26.32 -4.34
CA ASP A 20 -17.01 25.75 -5.59
C ASP A 20 -15.55 25.31 -5.47
N ILE A 21 -14.71 26.09 -4.77
CA ILE A 21 -13.31 25.72 -4.51
C ILE A 21 -13.25 24.50 -3.59
N SER A 22 -14.08 24.44 -2.53
CA SER A 22 -14.13 23.28 -1.65
C SER A 22 -14.61 22.02 -2.38
N SER A 23 -15.63 22.14 -3.24
CA SER A 23 -16.07 21.04 -4.09
C SER A 23 -14.99 20.63 -5.09
N ALA A 24 -14.26 21.58 -5.68
CA ALA A 24 -13.15 21.31 -6.57
C ALA A 24 -11.97 20.63 -5.85
N MET A 25 -11.66 21.03 -4.62
CA MET A 25 -10.65 20.37 -3.77
C MET A 25 -11.06 18.95 -3.41
N LEU A 26 -12.30 18.74 -2.94
CA LEU A 26 -12.81 17.40 -2.63
C LEU A 26 -12.86 16.49 -3.87
N THR A 27 -13.16 17.06 -5.03
CA THR A 27 -13.14 16.34 -6.31
C THR A 27 -11.71 16.06 -6.75
N ALA A 28 -10.78 16.99 -6.57
CA ALA A 28 -9.36 16.80 -6.88
C ALA A 28 -8.71 15.77 -5.96
N ASP A 29 -9.03 15.78 -4.68
CA ASP A 29 -8.63 14.75 -3.72
C ASP A 29 -9.25 13.41 -4.14
N GLY A 30 -10.56 13.35 -4.41
CA GLY A 30 -11.22 12.15 -4.92
C GLY A 30 -10.61 11.62 -6.22
N LEU A 31 -10.23 12.50 -7.15
CA LEU A 31 -9.52 12.17 -8.38
C LEU A 31 -8.08 11.70 -8.11
N ARG A 32 -7.40 12.25 -7.10
CA ARG A 32 -6.12 11.75 -6.60
C ARG A 32 -6.29 10.33 -6.07
N TRP A 33 -7.34 10.04 -5.30
CA TRP A 33 -7.67 8.69 -4.85
C TRP A 33 -8.01 7.71 -6.01
N LEU A 34 -8.62 8.21 -7.10
CA LEU A 34 -8.94 7.43 -8.30
C LEU A 34 -7.77 7.25 -9.27
N ALA A 35 -6.75 8.13 -9.20
CA ALA A 35 -5.50 7.99 -9.91
C ALA A 35 -4.72 6.82 -9.29
N ALA A 36 -5.06 5.60 -9.72
CA ALA A 36 -4.43 4.38 -9.26
C ALA A 36 -2.90 4.55 -9.36
N PRO A 37 -2.14 4.28 -8.27
CA PRO A 37 -0.69 4.34 -8.31
C PRO A 37 -0.18 3.47 -9.45
N ASP A 38 0.88 3.94 -10.09
CA ASP A 38 1.36 3.50 -11.39
C ASP A 38 1.21 1.99 -11.60
N ARG A 39 0.35 1.63 -12.56
CA ARG A 39 -0.31 0.31 -12.67
C ARG A 39 0.65 -0.83 -12.98
N ASP A 40 1.94 -0.56 -13.19
CA ASP A 40 3.01 -1.56 -13.28
C ASP A 40 4.35 -0.93 -12.84
N SER A 41 4.45 -0.62 -11.54
CA SER A 41 5.73 -0.21 -10.97
C SER A 41 6.79 -1.30 -11.18
N ARG A 42 8.06 -0.90 -11.32
CA ARG A 42 9.20 -1.84 -11.44
C ARG A 42 9.19 -2.88 -10.31
N LEU A 43 8.79 -2.47 -9.11
CA LEU A 43 8.68 -3.34 -7.94
C LEU A 43 7.63 -4.44 -8.13
N VAL A 44 6.46 -4.13 -8.67
CA VAL A 44 5.40 -5.13 -8.91
C VAL A 44 5.89 -6.19 -9.90
N ARG A 45 6.58 -5.77 -10.97
CA ARG A 45 7.22 -6.70 -11.91
C ARG A 45 8.30 -7.57 -11.25
N GLN A 46 9.14 -6.98 -10.40
CA GLN A 46 10.15 -7.70 -9.65
C GLN A 46 9.54 -8.74 -8.69
N LEU A 47 8.44 -8.39 -8.01
CA LEU A 47 7.70 -9.32 -7.16
C LEU A 47 7.19 -10.52 -7.95
N TYR A 48 6.52 -10.30 -9.09
CA TYR A 48 6.00 -11.41 -9.89
C TYR A 48 7.12 -12.28 -10.47
N ALA A 49 8.19 -11.68 -11.00
CA ALA A 49 9.34 -12.43 -11.49
C ALA A 49 9.97 -13.28 -10.39
N TYR A 50 10.09 -12.74 -9.17
CA TYR A 50 10.57 -13.48 -8.01
C TYR A 50 9.65 -14.66 -7.65
N LEU A 51 8.33 -14.46 -7.62
CA LEU A 51 7.38 -15.53 -7.29
C LEU A 51 7.39 -16.64 -8.36
N ASP A 52 7.51 -16.27 -9.63
CA ASP A 52 7.64 -17.20 -10.75
C ASP A 52 8.93 -18.03 -10.63
N ASP A 53 10.09 -17.40 -10.38
CA ASP A 53 11.38 -18.06 -10.20
C ASP A 53 11.40 -18.98 -8.97
N ALA A 54 10.83 -18.52 -7.86
CA ALA A 54 10.70 -19.30 -6.64
C ALA A 54 9.66 -20.43 -6.72
N ARG A 55 8.94 -20.55 -7.84
CA ARG A 55 7.82 -21.50 -8.06
C ARG A 55 6.76 -21.44 -6.97
N ILE A 56 6.49 -20.25 -6.47
CA ILE A 56 5.46 -20.01 -5.46
C ILE A 56 4.14 -19.78 -6.19
N ALA A 57 3.05 -20.46 -5.78
CA ALA A 57 1.74 -20.24 -6.37
C ALA A 57 1.14 -18.90 -5.89
N TYR A 58 0.65 -18.09 -6.83
CA TYR A 58 0.03 -16.80 -6.51
C TYR A 58 -1.01 -16.38 -7.56
N ASP A 59 -1.95 -15.56 -7.12
CA ASP A 59 -2.87 -14.84 -7.98
C ASP A 59 -2.40 -13.39 -8.16
N ARG A 60 -2.31 -12.94 -9.42
CA ARG A 60 -2.00 -11.56 -9.78
C ARG A 60 -3.22 -10.68 -9.60
N ARG A 61 -3.10 -9.59 -8.81
CA ARG A 61 -4.15 -8.57 -8.60
C ARG A 61 -5.55 -9.15 -8.33
N PRO A 62 -5.67 -10.09 -7.38
CA PRO A 62 -6.94 -10.70 -7.08
C PRO A 62 -7.91 -9.64 -6.56
N THR A 63 -9.20 -9.86 -6.81
CA THR A 63 -10.24 -9.18 -6.03
C THR A 63 -10.57 -10.09 -4.86
N VAL A 64 -10.26 -9.64 -3.65
CA VAL A 64 -10.53 -10.40 -2.42
C VAL A 64 -11.74 -9.79 -1.74
N GLU A 65 -12.75 -10.62 -1.52
CA GLU A 65 -13.90 -10.25 -0.72
C GLU A 65 -13.59 -10.58 0.75
N LEU A 66 -13.67 -9.56 1.60
CA LEU A 66 -13.49 -9.68 3.03
C LEU A 66 -14.82 -10.18 3.67
N PRO A 67 -14.79 -10.78 4.87
CA PRO A 67 -15.96 -11.40 5.49
C PRO A 67 -17.19 -10.48 5.65
N ARG A 68 -16.98 -9.16 5.72
CA ARG A 68 -18.05 -8.14 5.81
C ARG A 68 -18.47 -7.57 4.44
N GLY A 69 -18.18 -8.28 3.34
CA GLY A 69 -18.54 -7.90 1.96
C GLY A 69 -17.66 -6.81 1.32
N ALA A 70 -16.74 -6.23 2.09
CA ALA A 70 -15.81 -5.23 1.56
C ALA A 70 -14.82 -5.88 0.58
N LYS A 71 -14.57 -5.24 -0.57
CA LYS A 71 -13.62 -5.75 -1.58
C LYS A 71 -12.30 -5.00 -1.52
N VAL A 72 -11.19 -5.73 -1.58
CA VAL A 72 -9.83 -5.19 -1.68
C VAL A 72 -9.09 -5.81 -2.85
N ARG A 73 -8.10 -5.08 -3.39
CA ARG A 73 -7.30 -5.52 -4.53
C ARG A 73 -5.81 -5.41 -4.19
N PRO A 74 -5.27 -6.37 -3.42
CA PRO A 74 -3.84 -6.41 -3.16
C PRO A 74 -3.06 -6.67 -4.46
N THR A 75 -1.76 -6.42 -4.44
CA THR A 75 -0.89 -6.67 -5.58
C THR A 75 -0.83 -8.17 -5.92
N ALA A 76 -0.76 -9.03 -4.90
CA ALA A 76 -0.78 -10.47 -5.05
C ALA A 76 -1.51 -11.14 -3.90
N ARG A 77 -2.07 -12.32 -4.17
CA ARG A 77 -2.44 -13.30 -3.14
C ARG A 77 -1.52 -14.49 -3.31
N ILE A 78 -0.64 -14.71 -2.34
CA ILE A 78 0.30 -15.83 -2.34
C ILE A 78 -0.33 -16.99 -1.58
N ASN A 79 -0.46 -18.14 -2.25
CA ASN A 79 -1.08 -19.32 -1.68
C ASN A 79 0.03 -20.28 -1.23
N LEU A 80 0.31 -20.30 0.07
CA LEU A 80 1.30 -21.18 0.69
C LEU A 80 0.59 -22.41 1.28
N PRO A 81 1.30 -23.54 1.49
CA PRO A 81 0.68 -24.77 1.99
C PRO A 81 -0.08 -24.62 3.32
N LYS A 82 0.38 -23.71 4.20
CA LYS A 82 -0.18 -23.51 5.54
C LYS A 82 -1.03 -22.24 5.70
N ARG A 83 -0.92 -21.29 4.76
CA ARG A 83 -1.61 -20.00 4.86
C ARG A 83 -1.65 -19.26 3.53
N THR A 84 -2.50 -18.26 3.46
CA THR A 84 -2.53 -17.32 2.34
C THR A 84 -1.99 -15.97 2.82
N VAL A 85 -1.15 -15.33 2.01
CA VAL A 85 -0.57 -14.01 2.31
C VAL A 85 -1.01 -13.01 1.24
N LEU A 86 -1.69 -11.95 1.67
CA LEU A 86 -2.05 -10.82 0.82
C LEU A 86 -0.90 -9.83 0.79
N VAL A 87 -0.32 -9.60 -0.39
CA VAL A 87 0.85 -8.74 -0.58
C VAL A 87 0.46 -7.45 -1.27
N GLN A 88 0.83 -6.32 -0.69
CA GLN A 88 0.72 -5.01 -1.32
C GLN A 88 2.11 -4.43 -1.57
N ALA A 89 2.47 -4.24 -2.84
CA ALA A 89 3.77 -3.67 -3.21
C ALA A 89 3.66 -2.16 -3.46
N VAL A 90 4.61 -1.38 -2.92
CA VAL A 90 4.64 0.08 -3.01
C VAL A 90 5.98 0.57 -3.54
N GLY A 91 5.95 1.21 -4.71
CA GLY A 91 7.15 1.55 -5.48
C GLY A 91 7.80 2.91 -5.19
N GLY A 92 7.20 3.78 -4.36
CA GLY A 92 7.82 5.04 -3.95
C GLY A 92 6.94 6.29 -3.89
N SER A 93 5.59 6.19 -3.94
CA SER A 93 4.71 7.34 -3.77
C SER A 93 4.07 7.36 -2.39
N GLU A 94 3.91 8.54 -1.80
CA GLU A 94 3.16 8.77 -0.55
C GLU A 94 1.74 8.21 -0.65
N GLN A 95 1.05 8.50 -1.75
CA GLN A 95 -0.26 7.93 -2.05
C GLN A 95 -0.26 6.38 -2.07
N GLY A 96 0.86 5.77 -2.51
CA GLY A 96 1.02 4.32 -2.49
C GLY A 96 1.15 3.75 -1.08
N LEU A 97 1.79 4.49 -0.16
CA LEU A 97 1.86 4.13 1.25
C LEU A 97 0.50 4.28 1.94
N GLU A 98 -0.18 5.40 1.73
CA GLU A 98 -1.53 5.64 2.29
C GLU A 98 -2.51 4.56 1.83
N HIS A 99 -2.46 4.19 0.55
CA HIS A 99 -3.27 3.11 0.03
C HIS A 99 -2.89 1.75 0.66
N ALA A 100 -1.60 1.47 0.82
CA ALA A 100 -1.16 0.25 1.49
C ALA A 100 -1.64 0.19 2.94
N LEU A 101 -1.52 1.28 3.70
CA LEU A 101 -2.01 1.41 5.06
C LEU A 101 -3.53 1.16 5.15
N SER A 102 -4.30 1.86 4.31
CA SER A 102 -5.75 1.69 4.24
C SER A 102 -6.13 0.24 3.95
N LEU A 103 -5.42 -0.41 3.03
CA LEU A 103 -5.65 -1.81 2.68
C LEU A 103 -5.34 -2.75 3.85
N VAL A 104 -4.19 -2.61 4.51
CA VAL A 104 -3.82 -3.53 5.62
C VAL A 104 -4.70 -3.35 6.85
N GLN A 105 -5.16 -2.12 7.14
CA GLN A 105 -6.13 -1.86 8.22
C GLN A 105 -7.51 -2.46 7.92
N ARG A 106 -7.96 -2.41 6.65
CA ARG A 106 -9.22 -3.05 6.25
C ARG A 106 -9.13 -4.57 6.35
N ILE A 107 -7.98 -5.15 6.01
CA ILE A 107 -7.70 -6.58 6.15
C ILE A 107 -7.61 -6.97 7.64
N GLU A 108 -7.03 -6.11 8.49
CA GLU A 108 -7.00 -6.31 9.95
C GLU A 108 -8.39 -6.48 10.53
N ARG A 109 -9.28 -5.53 10.22
CA ARG A 109 -10.66 -5.47 10.70
C ARG A 109 -11.53 -6.62 10.17
N ALA A 110 -10.99 -7.36 9.21
CA ALA A 110 -11.57 -8.56 8.63
C ALA A 110 -11.03 -9.85 9.27
N ASP A 111 -10.34 -9.76 10.41
CA ASP A 111 -9.83 -10.86 11.22
C ASP A 111 -8.76 -11.73 10.51
N TYR A 112 -8.03 -11.14 9.55
CA TYR A 112 -6.83 -11.77 9.00
C TYR A 112 -5.67 -11.64 10.01
N ALA A 113 -4.93 -12.73 10.20
CA ALA A 113 -3.78 -12.73 11.09
C ALA A 113 -2.65 -11.82 10.58
N PHE A 114 -1.78 -11.38 11.49
CA PHE A 114 -0.68 -10.46 11.18
C PHE A 114 0.24 -10.99 10.07
N ASP A 115 0.47 -12.30 10.02
CA ASP A 115 1.31 -12.98 9.03
C ASP A 115 0.59 -13.33 7.71
N GLN A 116 -0.70 -13.02 7.59
CA GLN A 116 -1.49 -13.19 6.36
C GLN A 116 -1.55 -11.93 5.48
N ARG A 117 -0.82 -10.90 5.89
CA ARG A 117 -0.68 -9.61 5.23
C ARG A 117 0.80 -9.26 5.14
N LEU A 118 1.20 -8.60 4.06
CA LEU A 118 2.58 -8.18 3.84
C LEU A 118 2.59 -6.91 3.00
N VAL A 119 3.33 -5.91 3.44
CA VAL A 119 3.65 -4.73 2.63
C VAL A 119 5.07 -4.88 2.12
N LEU A 120 5.25 -4.83 0.80
CA LEU A 120 6.57 -4.84 0.17
C LEU A 120 6.90 -3.44 -0.31
N LEU A 121 7.94 -2.84 0.27
CA LEU A 121 8.44 -1.53 -0.11
C LEU A 121 9.67 -1.63 -1.01
N ARG A 122 9.85 -0.66 -1.90
CA ARG A 122 11.05 -0.51 -2.71
C ARG A 122 12.25 -0.10 -1.84
N GLY A 123 13.44 -0.61 -2.16
CA GLY A 123 14.68 -0.19 -1.53
C GLY A 123 14.88 -0.85 -0.18
N ASN A 124 15.23 -0.04 0.82
CA ASN A 124 15.53 -0.41 2.21
C ASN A 124 14.77 0.53 3.18
N PRO A 125 14.78 0.28 4.50
CA PRO A 125 14.08 1.13 5.47
C PRO A 125 14.48 2.61 5.40
N GLN A 126 15.75 2.93 5.12
CA GLN A 126 16.26 4.30 5.07
C GLN A 126 15.69 5.13 3.91
N ALA A 127 15.08 4.50 2.91
CA ALA A 127 14.46 5.16 1.78
C ALA A 127 13.04 5.70 2.08
N TRP A 128 12.50 5.45 3.28
CA TRP A 128 11.12 5.78 3.64
C TRP A 128 11.03 6.58 4.94
N PRO A 129 9.99 7.43 5.10
CA PRO A 129 9.77 8.16 6.35
C PRO A 129 9.49 7.21 7.52
N ALA A 130 10.15 7.44 8.66
CA ALA A 130 10.04 6.59 9.86
C ALA A 130 8.59 6.47 10.35
N ASP A 131 7.86 7.59 10.47
CA ASP A 131 6.47 7.60 10.94
C ASP A 131 5.55 6.70 10.09
N HIS A 132 5.76 6.66 8.77
CA HIS A 132 5.00 5.79 7.88
C HIS A 132 5.38 4.32 8.02
N LEU A 133 6.67 4.03 8.27
CA LEU A 133 7.14 2.67 8.49
C LEU A 133 6.61 2.10 9.81
N ASP A 134 6.62 2.88 10.87
CA ASP A 134 6.12 2.48 12.19
C ASP A 134 4.62 2.19 12.12
N LEU A 135 3.85 3.10 11.52
CA LEU A 135 2.42 2.92 11.34
C LEU A 135 2.08 1.69 10.48
N LEU A 136 2.85 1.43 9.42
CA LEU A 136 2.69 0.20 8.64
C LEU A 136 3.07 -1.05 9.44
N ALA A 137 4.14 -0.98 10.24
CA ALA A 137 4.64 -2.09 11.05
C ALA A 137 3.74 -2.46 12.24
N ASP A 138 2.83 -1.56 12.65
CA ASP A 138 1.76 -1.86 13.59
C ASP A 138 0.64 -2.68 12.94
N HIS A 139 0.46 -2.56 11.64
CA HIS A 139 -0.64 -3.18 10.90
C HIS A 139 -0.21 -4.29 9.93
N ALA A 140 1.07 -4.50 9.66
CA ALA A 140 1.54 -5.61 8.82
C ALA A 140 3.06 -5.80 8.94
N PRO A 141 3.58 -7.00 8.67
CA PRO A 141 4.98 -7.20 8.29
C PRO A 141 5.34 -6.30 7.11
N VAL A 142 6.48 -5.62 7.22
CA VAL A 142 7.01 -4.72 6.18
C VAL A 142 8.31 -5.33 5.62
N GLY A 143 8.26 -5.74 4.36
CA GLY A 143 9.39 -6.25 3.60
C GLY A 143 9.97 -5.19 2.67
N PHE A 144 11.20 -5.43 2.22
CA PHE A 144 11.95 -4.49 1.39
C PHE A 144 12.55 -5.19 0.17
N SER A 145 12.53 -4.55 -1.00
CA SER A 145 13.04 -5.15 -2.24
C SER A 145 14.54 -5.40 -2.22
N ASP A 146 15.30 -4.67 -1.40
CA ASP A 146 16.75 -4.89 -1.25
C ASP A 146 17.04 -6.04 -0.26
N ARG A 147 16.02 -6.54 0.45
CA ARG A 147 16.10 -7.62 1.44
C ARG A 147 15.10 -8.74 1.14
N MET A 148 15.06 -9.18 -0.13
CA MET A 148 14.14 -10.24 -0.58
C MET A 148 14.42 -11.61 0.06
N ASP A 149 15.60 -11.84 0.61
CA ASP A 149 15.93 -13.02 1.40
C ASP A 149 15.07 -13.11 2.67
N ALA A 150 14.86 -11.99 3.37
CA ALA A 150 13.99 -11.92 4.55
C ALA A 150 12.53 -12.14 4.15
N VAL A 151 12.10 -11.54 3.03
CA VAL A 151 10.76 -11.78 2.46
C VAL A 151 10.57 -13.25 2.10
N THR A 152 11.61 -13.90 1.56
CA THR A 152 11.60 -15.33 1.24
C THR A 152 11.41 -16.18 2.48
N ARG A 153 12.17 -15.91 3.55
CA ARG A 153 12.05 -16.62 4.83
C ARG A 153 10.66 -16.41 5.45
N PHE A 154 10.15 -15.19 5.43
CA PHE A 154 8.78 -14.92 5.87
C PHE A 154 7.77 -15.75 5.09
N LEU A 155 7.82 -15.75 3.75
CA LEU A 155 6.86 -16.48 2.93
C LEU A 155 7.00 -18.00 3.06
N LYS A 156 8.21 -18.56 3.13
CA LYS A 156 8.41 -20.02 3.13
C LYS A 156 8.34 -20.62 4.53
N GLU A 157 8.94 -19.98 5.51
CA GLU A 157 9.17 -20.52 6.85
C GLU A 157 8.24 -19.92 7.89
N GLY A 158 7.61 -18.77 7.58
CA GLY A 158 6.80 -18.06 8.55
C GLY A 158 7.58 -17.20 9.52
N THR A 159 8.90 -17.06 9.32
CA THR A 159 9.78 -16.27 10.18
C THR A 159 9.34 -14.80 10.17
N PRO A 160 9.05 -14.18 11.33
CA PRO A 160 8.66 -12.78 11.41
C PRO A 160 9.71 -11.86 10.75
N LEU A 161 9.24 -10.84 10.05
CA LEU A 161 10.11 -9.77 9.58
C LEU A 161 10.48 -8.87 10.75
N GLU A 162 11.74 -8.46 10.82
CA GLU A 162 12.18 -7.44 11.77
C GLU A 162 11.39 -6.16 11.54
N ARG A 163 10.99 -5.51 12.64
CA ARG A 163 10.39 -4.18 12.52
C ARG A 163 11.40 -3.23 11.88
N PRO A 164 10.96 -2.39 10.93
CA PRO A 164 11.82 -1.38 10.32
C PRO A 164 12.06 -0.23 11.31
N VAL A 165 12.75 -0.49 12.42
CA VAL A 165 13.08 0.55 13.41
C VAL A 165 14.20 1.41 12.84
N ALA A 166 14.05 2.73 12.88
CA ALA A 166 15.18 3.63 12.73
C ALA A 166 16.19 3.34 13.86
N PRO A 167 17.51 3.31 13.60
CA PRO A 167 18.47 3.27 14.70
C PRO A 167 18.21 4.47 15.63
N GLU A 168 18.20 4.22 16.94
CA GLU A 168 18.15 5.30 17.93
C GLU A 168 19.27 6.31 17.67
N PRO A 169 19.02 7.62 17.89
CA PRO A 169 20.02 8.67 17.72
C PRO A 169 21.21 8.55 18.68
#